data_AF-A0A9D0ZJQ8-F1
#
_entry.id   AF-A0A9D0ZJQ8-F1
#
_cell.length_a   1.000
_cell.length_b   1.000
_cell.length_c   1.000
_cell.angle_alpha   90.00
_cell.angle_beta   90.00
_cell.angle_gamma   90.00
#
_symmetry.space_group_name_H-M   'P 1'
#
loop_
_entity.id
_entity.type
_entity.pdbx_description
1 polymer ?
#
loop_
_entity_poly.entity_id
_entity_poly.type
_entity_poly.pdbx_seq_one_letter_code
_entity_poly.pdbx_strand_id
1 'polypeptide(L)'
;MNPQTLLRLCSFTYLNLPELYARRLGRGETVTLAEVARALRRLDDLGALSCGTYLENAGRELAALEKSPLRILAYENDNVDTGFVAYAFGEPGGGVIVAVRGSEGKGKCVPTNVDWRDNFCAPLNGSVQSAAATAFADRFSHGSLLITGHSKGGNVALYAQSTAQNPLARAVAFNGQGFARCELSGEQRRRLRVGAVNYVVAGDIVGALLYHPETRFYVKQNPGTNAHSPDAYAFDAEGWPIPARRAPLTYAVEALSRLLVALERLGITNFTRRLLNCPTPT
;
A
#
# COMPACT_ATOMS: atom_id res chain seq x y z
N MET A 1 -0.07 10.25 -13.80
CA MET A 1 -1.05 10.54 -12.72
C MET A 1 -0.38 11.27 -11.57
N ASN A 2 -1.03 12.24 -10.91
CA ASN A 2 -0.45 12.93 -9.76
C ASN A 2 -0.49 12.07 -8.48
N PRO A 3 0.37 12.31 -7.48
CA PRO A 3 0.42 11.53 -6.25
C PRO A 3 -0.87 11.61 -5.42
N GLN A 4 -1.59 12.74 -5.41
CA GLN A 4 -2.86 12.82 -4.70
C GLN A 4 -3.86 11.77 -5.21
N THR A 5 -4.00 11.62 -6.53
CA THR A 5 -4.91 10.62 -7.12
C THR A 5 -4.45 9.19 -6.81
N LEU A 6 -3.15 8.91 -6.82
CA LEU A 6 -2.61 7.61 -6.43
C LEU A 6 -2.92 7.28 -4.97
N LEU A 7 -2.81 8.27 -4.07
CA LEU A 7 -3.20 8.10 -2.68
C LEU A 7 -4.71 7.83 -2.54
N ARG A 8 -5.56 8.45 -3.37
CA ARG A 8 -7.00 8.11 -3.42
C ARG A 8 -7.23 6.66 -3.83
N LEU A 9 -6.47 6.15 -4.80
CA LEU A 9 -6.55 4.73 -5.20
C LEU A 9 -6.08 3.81 -4.06
N CYS A 10 -5.03 4.19 -3.34
CA CYS A 10 -4.60 3.48 -2.13
C CYS A 10 -5.72 3.46 -1.08
N SER A 11 -6.33 4.62 -0.80
CA SER A 11 -7.48 4.76 0.11
C SER A 11 -8.67 3.90 -0.33
N PHE A 12 -8.96 3.86 -1.62
CA PHE A 12 -10.03 3.04 -2.19
C PHE A 12 -9.84 1.54 -1.91
N THR A 13 -8.59 1.06 -1.85
CA THR A 13 -8.34 -0.36 -1.59
C THR A 13 -8.82 -0.84 -0.21
N TYR A 14 -9.01 0.06 0.77
CA TYR A 14 -9.57 -0.26 2.09
C TYR A 14 -11.10 -0.45 2.07
N LEU A 15 -11.74 -0.20 0.92
CA LEU A 15 -13.16 -0.43 0.73
C LEU A 15 -13.38 -1.83 0.12
N ASN A 16 -14.37 -2.55 0.63
CA ASN A 16 -14.79 -3.81 0.03
C ASN A 16 -15.50 -3.55 -1.29
N LEU A 17 -15.04 -4.20 -2.35
CA LEU A 17 -15.72 -4.17 -3.63
C LEU A 17 -17.11 -4.82 -3.48
N PRO A 18 -18.22 -4.16 -3.85
CA PRO A 18 -19.53 -4.78 -3.79
C PRO A 18 -19.58 -6.05 -4.65
N GLU A 19 -20.23 -7.11 -4.15
CA GLU A 19 -20.21 -8.47 -4.73
C GLU A 19 -20.62 -8.50 -6.21
N LEU A 20 -21.54 -7.62 -6.62
CA LEU A 20 -21.93 -7.44 -8.02
C LEU A 20 -20.71 -7.17 -8.91
N TYR A 21 -19.85 -6.22 -8.52
CA TYR A 21 -18.67 -5.86 -9.31
C TYR A 21 -17.56 -6.92 -9.20
N ALA A 22 -17.38 -7.53 -8.03
CA ALA A 22 -16.44 -8.64 -7.87
C ALA A 22 -16.78 -9.81 -8.81
N ARG A 23 -18.06 -10.19 -8.91
CA ARG A 23 -18.53 -11.22 -9.84
C ARG A 23 -18.30 -10.87 -11.30
N ARG A 24 -18.49 -9.60 -11.68
CA ARG A 24 -18.24 -9.13 -13.05
C ARG A 24 -16.76 -9.22 -13.40
N LEU A 25 -15.88 -8.72 -12.52
CA LEU A 25 -14.42 -8.84 -12.69
C LEU A 25 -13.97 -10.31 -12.76
N GLY A 26 -14.56 -11.19 -11.95
CA GLY A 26 -14.30 -12.63 -11.99
C GLY A 26 -14.68 -13.31 -13.32
N ARG A 27 -15.56 -12.71 -14.11
CA ARG A 27 -15.91 -13.17 -15.48
C ARG A 27 -15.03 -12.54 -16.56
N GLY A 28 -14.01 -11.76 -16.18
CA GLY A 28 -13.14 -11.04 -17.10
C GLY A 28 -13.76 -9.75 -17.66
N GLU A 29 -14.91 -9.30 -17.13
CA GLU A 29 -15.43 -7.97 -17.46
C GLU A 29 -14.56 -6.87 -16.84
N THR A 30 -14.63 -5.67 -17.39
CA THR A 30 -14.07 -4.47 -16.77
C THR A 30 -15.19 -3.53 -16.38
N VAL A 31 -15.03 -2.79 -15.29
CA VAL A 31 -16.04 -1.83 -14.79
C VAL A 31 -15.41 -0.46 -14.61
N THR A 32 -16.17 0.62 -14.77
CA THR A 32 -15.58 1.95 -14.55
C THR A 32 -15.38 2.18 -13.05
N LEU A 33 -14.27 2.83 -12.68
CA LEU A 33 -14.06 3.24 -11.29
C LEU A 33 -15.15 4.20 -10.83
N ALA A 34 -15.63 5.07 -11.74
CA ALA A 34 -16.71 6.00 -11.49
C ALA A 34 -18.05 5.32 -11.11
N GLU A 35 -18.41 4.19 -11.74
CA GLU A 35 -19.60 3.41 -11.36
C GLU A 35 -19.46 2.81 -9.96
N VAL A 36 -18.31 2.21 -9.67
CA VAL A 36 -18.05 1.57 -8.37
C VAL A 36 -17.98 2.61 -7.26
N ALA A 37 -17.32 3.75 -7.50
CA ALA A 37 -17.25 4.85 -6.55
C ALA A 37 -18.65 5.40 -6.20
N ARG A 38 -19.52 5.58 -7.20
CA ARG A 38 -20.93 5.98 -6.98
C ARG A 38 -21.70 4.98 -6.13
N ALA A 39 -21.51 3.68 -6.38
CA ALA A 39 -22.18 2.64 -5.61
C ALA A 39 -21.71 2.64 -4.14
N LEU A 40 -20.39 2.74 -3.92
CA LEU A 40 -19.82 2.84 -2.59
C LEU A 40 -20.22 4.12 -1.87
N ARG A 41 -20.33 5.25 -2.58
CA ARG A 41 -20.77 6.52 -1.99
C ARG A 41 -22.22 6.46 -1.52
N ARG A 42 -23.10 5.80 -2.28
CA ARG A 42 -24.48 5.53 -1.83
C ARG A 42 -24.52 4.65 -0.58
N LEU A 43 -23.64 3.65 -0.48
CA LEU A 43 -23.55 2.84 0.73
C LEU A 43 -23.04 3.67 1.92
N ASP A 44 -22.10 4.58 1.70
CA ASP A 44 -21.58 5.51 2.71
C ASP A 44 -22.68 6.43 3.23
N ASP A 45 -23.43 7.06 2.32
CA ASP A 45 -24.54 7.95 2.66
C ASP A 45 -25.67 7.24 3.44
N LEU A 46 -25.79 5.92 3.26
CA LEU A 46 -26.73 5.06 3.99
C LEU A 46 -26.15 4.50 5.31
N GLY A 47 -24.90 4.82 5.66
CA GLY A 47 -24.19 4.23 6.81
C GLY A 47 -23.94 2.73 6.67
N ALA A 48 -24.00 2.21 5.44
CA ALA A 48 -23.90 0.79 5.10
C ALA A 48 -22.51 0.39 4.60
N LEU A 49 -21.54 1.31 4.54
CA LEU A 49 -20.14 0.94 4.31
C LEU A 49 -19.67 0.02 5.43
N SER A 50 -19.40 -1.24 5.07
CA SER A 50 -18.90 -2.21 6.02
C SER A 50 -17.47 -1.87 6.46
N CYS A 51 -16.68 -1.30 5.53
CA CYS A 51 -15.22 -1.12 5.61
C CYS A 51 -14.75 0.26 5.18
N GLY A 52 -13.56 0.64 5.62
CA GLY A 52 -13.03 2.01 5.50
C GLY A 52 -12.90 2.75 6.82
N THR A 53 -12.75 2.06 7.96
CA THR A 53 -12.51 2.69 9.29
C THR A 53 -11.26 3.58 9.32
N TYR A 54 -10.33 3.37 8.37
CA TYR A 54 -9.13 4.17 8.19
C TYR A 54 -9.34 5.43 7.33
N LEU A 55 -10.52 5.59 6.73
CA LEU A 55 -10.87 6.76 5.92
C LEU A 55 -11.74 7.70 6.76
N GLU A 56 -11.13 8.73 7.34
CA GLU A 56 -11.88 9.76 8.08
C GLU A 56 -12.94 10.45 7.19
N ASN A 57 -12.74 10.43 5.86
CA ASN A 57 -13.68 11.01 4.90
C ASN A 57 -13.77 10.18 3.60
N ALA A 58 -14.24 8.94 3.72
CA ALA A 58 -14.48 8.06 2.56
C ALA A 58 -15.34 8.74 1.48
N GLY A 59 -16.34 9.51 1.91
CA GLY A 59 -17.24 10.26 1.04
C GLY A 59 -16.56 11.21 0.08
N ARG A 60 -15.63 12.03 0.57
CA ARG A 60 -14.87 12.98 -0.26
C ARG A 60 -14.00 12.25 -1.28
N GLU A 61 -13.35 11.16 -0.88
CA GLU A 61 -12.51 10.38 -1.78
C GLU A 61 -13.33 9.71 -2.87
N LEU A 62 -14.46 9.11 -2.51
CA LEU A 62 -15.38 8.50 -3.46
C LEU A 62 -15.92 9.54 -4.44
N ALA A 63 -16.38 10.70 -3.97
CA ALA A 63 -16.87 11.78 -4.84
C ALA A 63 -15.81 12.29 -5.84
N ALA A 64 -14.53 12.29 -5.46
CA ALA A 64 -13.44 12.60 -6.38
C ALA A 64 -13.26 11.48 -7.44
N LEU A 65 -13.35 10.21 -7.03
CA LEU A 65 -13.21 9.06 -7.91
C LEU A 65 -14.40 8.86 -8.87
N GLU A 66 -15.58 9.42 -8.59
CA GLU A 66 -16.73 9.41 -9.52
C GLU A 66 -16.44 10.14 -10.84
N LYS A 67 -15.44 11.03 -10.86
CA LYS A 67 -14.99 11.75 -12.05
C LYS A 67 -13.82 11.07 -12.75
N SER A 68 -13.37 9.93 -12.23
CA SER A 68 -12.20 9.23 -12.73
C SER A 68 -12.51 8.53 -14.06
N PRO A 69 -11.64 8.67 -15.08
CA PRO A 69 -11.78 7.93 -16.33
C PRO A 69 -11.24 6.50 -16.25
N LEU A 70 -10.75 6.08 -15.08
CA LEU A 70 -10.13 4.76 -14.88
C LEU A 70 -11.17 3.63 -14.94
N ARG A 71 -10.70 2.46 -15.35
CA ARG A 71 -11.46 1.21 -15.29
C ARG A 71 -10.81 0.25 -14.31
N ILE A 72 -11.59 -0.47 -13.51
CA ILE A 72 -11.08 -1.61 -12.75
C ILE A 72 -10.99 -2.80 -13.71
N LEU A 73 -9.78 -3.32 -13.86
CA LEU A 73 -9.43 -4.44 -14.75
C LEU A 73 -9.41 -5.77 -14.00
N ALA A 74 -8.96 -5.74 -12.75
CA ALA A 74 -8.82 -6.92 -11.92
C ALA A 74 -8.95 -6.56 -10.44
N TYR A 75 -9.37 -7.54 -9.66
CA TYR A 75 -9.49 -7.48 -8.21
C TYR A 75 -9.11 -8.83 -7.64
N GLU A 76 -8.32 -8.82 -6.58
CA GLU A 76 -7.98 -10.00 -5.79
C GLU A 76 -8.17 -9.69 -4.31
N ASN A 77 -8.79 -10.62 -3.60
CA ASN A 77 -9.06 -10.48 -2.18
C ASN A 77 -8.85 -11.81 -1.48
N ASP A 78 -7.66 -11.93 -0.91
CA ASP A 78 -7.26 -12.97 0.02
C ASP A 78 -7.03 -12.37 1.42
N ASN A 79 -7.93 -11.45 1.82
CA ASN A 79 -7.86 -10.76 3.10
C ASN A 79 -7.93 -11.72 4.29
N VAL A 80 -8.69 -12.82 4.15
CA VAL A 80 -8.94 -13.75 5.25
C VAL A 80 -7.68 -14.51 5.61
N ASP A 81 -6.97 -15.05 4.62
CA ASP A 81 -5.85 -15.97 4.87
C ASP A 81 -4.52 -15.21 4.96
N THR A 82 -4.23 -14.30 4.03
CA THR A 82 -2.94 -13.59 3.95
C THR A 82 -3.03 -12.09 4.26
N GLY A 83 -4.23 -11.52 4.21
CA GLY A 83 -4.46 -10.07 4.30
C GLY A 83 -4.31 -9.36 2.94
N PHE A 84 -3.94 -10.08 1.88
CA PHE A 84 -3.67 -9.50 0.57
C PHE A 84 -4.95 -9.05 -0.12
N VAL A 85 -4.99 -7.78 -0.53
CA VAL A 85 -6.02 -7.24 -1.41
C VAL A 85 -5.36 -6.32 -2.41
N ALA A 86 -5.71 -6.49 -3.69
CA ALA A 86 -5.20 -5.67 -4.76
C ALA A 86 -6.25 -5.36 -5.82
N TYR A 87 -6.10 -4.19 -6.43
CA TYR A 87 -6.89 -3.75 -7.58
C TYR A 87 -5.95 -3.38 -8.72
N ALA A 88 -6.34 -3.70 -9.95
CA ALA A 88 -5.70 -3.15 -11.15
C ALA A 88 -6.63 -2.14 -11.82
N PHE A 89 -6.12 -0.95 -12.09
CA PHE A 89 -6.82 0.13 -12.76
C PHE A 89 -6.19 0.39 -14.13
N GLY A 90 -7.00 0.39 -15.18
CA GLY A 90 -6.59 0.77 -16.53
C GLY A 90 -6.77 2.26 -16.76
N GLU A 91 -5.70 2.92 -17.19
CA GLU A 91 -5.72 4.30 -17.66
C GLU A 91 -6.23 4.36 -19.11
N PRO A 92 -6.96 5.42 -19.51
CA PRO A 92 -7.37 5.61 -20.91
C PRO A 92 -6.20 5.57 -21.92
N GLY A 93 -4.99 5.96 -21.47
CA GLY A 93 -3.76 5.91 -22.27
C GLY A 93 -3.07 4.55 -22.33
N GLY A 94 -3.70 3.48 -21.80
CA GLY A 94 -3.18 2.11 -21.86
C GLY A 94 -2.20 1.73 -20.74
N GLY A 95 -1.90 2.63 -19.80
CA GLY A 95 -1.16 2.30 -18.59
C GLY A 95 -1.99 1.51 -17.58
N VAL A 96 -1.34 0.71 -16.74
CA VAL A 96 -1.97 -0.03 -15.65
C VAL A 96 -1.41 0.42 -14.32
N ILE A 97 -2.31 0.63 -13.36
CA ILE A 97 -1.99 0.95 -11.97
C ILE A 97 -2.45 -0.20 -11.09
N VAL A 98 -1.53 -0.88 -10.42
CA VAL A 98 -1.84 -1.88 -9.39
C VAL A 98 -1.80 -1.20 -8.03
N ALA A 99 -2.91 -1.15 -7.31
CA ALA A 99 -2.96 -0.65 -5.94
C ALA A 99 -3.11 -1.80 -4.95
N VAL A 100 -2.23 -1.85 -3.95
CA VAL A 100 -2.22 -2.87 -2.90
C VAL A 100 -2.70 -2.26 -1.60
N ARG A 101 -3.62 -2.96 -0.92
CA ARG A 101 -4.17 -2.52 0.36
C ARG A 101 -3.13 -2.61 1.48
N GLY A 102 -3.19 -1.65 2.40
CA GLY A 102 -2.41 -1.72 3.64
C GLY A 102 -3.11 -2.52 4.72
N SER A 103 -2.54 -2.46 5.93
CA SER A 103 -3.06 -3.20 7.07
C SER A 103 -4.37 -2.64 7.56
N GLU A 104 -5.28 -3.54 7.93
CA GLU A 104 -6.47 -3.19 8.70
C GLU A 104 -6.43 -3.89 10.07
N GLY A 105 -6.96 -3.22 11.10
CA GLY A 105 -7.17 -3.85 12.40
C GLY A 105 -8.28 -4.88 12.35
N LYS A 106 -8.18 -5.92 13.19
CA LYS A 106 -9.26 -6.89 13.39
C LYS A 106 -10.57 -6.15 13.68
N GLY A 107 -11.63 -6.47 12.94
CA GLY A 107 -12.92 -5.78 13.07
C GLY A 107 -13.97 -6.35 12.13
N LYS A 108 -15.01 -5.55 11.85
CA LYS A 108 -16.13 -5.93 10.95
C LYS A 108 -15.66 -6.32 9.54
N CYS A 109 -14.49 -5.86 9.13
CA CYS A 109 -13.93 -6.00 7.78
C CYS A 109 -12.84 -7.04 7.64
N VAL A 110 -12.04 -7.17 8.70
CA VAL A 110 -10.89 -8.05 8.70
C VAL A 110 -11.10 -9.04 9.84
N PRO A 111 -11.44 -10.29 9.50
CA PRO A 111 -11.79 -11.29 10.50
C PRO A 111 -10.56 -11.73 11.31
N THR A 112 -9.36 -11.52 10.77
CA THR A 112 -8.09 -11.94 11.35
C THR A 112 -7.21 -10.75 11.74
N ASN A 113 -6.13 -11.01 12.48
CA ASN A 113 -5.10 -9.99 12.76
C ASN A 113 -3.84 -10.25 11.93
N VAL A 114 -3.98 -10.90 10.77
CA VAL A 114 -2.87 -11.39 9.96
C VAL A 114 -1.98 -10.25 9.49
N ASP A 115 -2.58 -9.11 9.11
CA ASP A 115 -1.83 -7.95 8.65
C ASP A 115 -0.89 -7.38 9.71
N TRP A 116 -1.37 -7.25 10.94
CA TRP A 116 -0.56 -6.78 12.07
C TRP A 116 0.55 -7.75 12.42
N ARG A 117 0.25 -9.06 12.45
CA ARG A 117 1.28 -10.08 12.69
C ARG A 117 2.36 -10.02 11.61
N ASP A 118 1.95 -9.94 10.36
CA ASP A 118 2.85 -9.86 9.23
C ASP A 118 3.66 -8.54 9.22
N ASN A 119 3.13 -7.40 9.67
CA ASN A 119 3.95 -6.18 9.84
C ASN A 119 5.17 -6.37 10.77
N PHE A 120 5.03 -7.22 11.81
CA PHE A 120 6.13 -7.54 12.72
C PHE A 120 7.03 -8.65 12.20
N CYS A 121 6.47 -9.61 11.46
CA CYS A 121 7.18 -10.78 10.97
C CYS A 121 7.85 -10.58 9.60
N ALA A 122 7.32 -9.68 8.77
CA ALA A 122 7.80 -9.40 7.43
C ALA A 122 9.27 -8.96 7.41
N PRO A 123 9.78 -8.15 8.35
CA PRO A 123 11.21 -7.81 8.42
C PRO A 123 12.14 -8.95 8.87
N LEU A 124 11.59 -10.10 9.26
CA LEU A 124 12.36 -11.28 9.65
C LEU A 124 12.32 -12.36 8.57
N ASN A 125 11.13 -12.62 8.04
CA ASN A 125 10.86 -13.79 7.19
C ASN A 125 10.41 -13.40 5.78
N GLY A 126 10.25 -12.11 5.47
CA GLY A 126 9.48 -11.64 4.31
C GLY A 126 7.98 -11.61 4.59
N SER A 127 7.25 -10.75 3.86
CA SER A 127 5.79 -10.65 3.98
C SER A 127 5.11 -11.82 3.29
N VAL A 128 4.05 -12.36 3.90
CA VAL A 128 3.21 -13.39 3.27
C VAL A 128 2.41 -12.88 2.05
N GLN A 129 2.37 -11.57 1.83
CA GLN A 129 1.67 -10.95 0.70
C GLN A 129 2.58 -10.72 -0.51
N SER A 130 3.90 -10.84 -0.33
CA SER A 130 4.90 -10.51 -1.36
C SER A 130 4.71 -11.33 -2.65
N ALA A 131 4.55 -12.65 -2.54
CA ALA A 131 4.40 -13.53 -3.70
C ALA A 131 3.10 -13.25 -4.47
N ALA A 132 1.97 -13.09 -3.76
CA ALA A 132 0.68 -12.76 -4.36
C ALA A 132 0.72 -11.39 -5.06
N ALA A 133 1.37 -10.39 -4.46
CA ALA A 133 1.53 -9.07 -5.06
C ALA A 133 2.36 -9.09 -6.35
N THR A 134 3.46 -9.85 -6.37
CA THR A 134 4.27 -10.04 -7.59
C THR A 134 3.46 -10.77 -8.67
N ALA A 135 2.78 -11.87 -8.31
CA ALA A 135 1.94 -12.61 -9.25
C ALA A 135 0.81 -11.74 -9.84
N PHE A 136 0.17 -10.92 -9.00
CA PHE A 136 -0.87 -9.99 -9.44
C PHE A 136 -0.31 -8.91 -10.38
N ALA A 137 0.88 -8.36 -10.09
CA ALA A 137 1.56 -7.42 -10.96
C ALA A 137 2.00 -8.05 -12.29
N ASP A 138 2.45 -9.30 -12.28
CA ASP A 138 2.93 -10.03 -13.46
C ASP A 138 1.81 -10.38 -14.46
N ARG A 139 0.54 -10.29 -14.05
CA ARG A 139 -0.60 -10.28 -14.99
C ARG A 139 -0.52 -9.13 -16.01
N PHE A 140 0.26 -8.08 -15.70
CA PHE A 140 0.46 -6.88 -16.50
C PHE A 140 1.95 -6.71 -16.84
N SER A 141 2.58 -7.80 -17.31
CA SER A 141 4.02 -7.89 -17.60
C SER A 141 4.51 -7.01 -18.76
N HIS A 142 3.60 -6.36 -19.49
CA HIS A 142 3.89 -5.52 -20.66
C HIS A 142 3.31 -4.10 -20.50
N GLY A 143 3.92 -3.13 -21.19
CA GLY A 143 3.49 -1.75 -21.18
C GLY A 143 3.81 -1.00 -19.88
N SER A 144 3.22 0.18 -19.72
CA SER A 144 3.39 1.02 -18.53
C SER A 144 2.69 0.39 -17.33
N LEU A 145 3.46 0.05 -16.29
CA LEU A 145 2.95 -0.50 -15.05
C LEU A 145 3.43 0.35 -13.86
N LEU A 146 2.48 0.84 -13.08
CA LEU A 146 2.72 1.53 -11.82
C LEU A 146 2.11 0.73 -10.68
N ILE A 147 2.89 0.42 -9.65
CA ILE A 147 2.43 -0.28 -8.46
C ILE A 147 2.39 0.73 -7.30
N THR A 148 1.30 0.77 -6.54
CA THR A 148 1.11 1.74 -5.48
C THR A 148 0.48 1.11 -4.25
N GLY A 149 0.64 1.74 -3.10
CA GLY A 149 0.08 1.27 -1.85
C GLY A 149 0.41 2.20 -0.69
N HIS A 150 -0.42 2.13 0.35
CA HIS A 150 -0.26 2.89 1.60
C HIS A 150 0.17 1.96 2.74
N SER A 151 1.01 2.44 3.67
CA SER A 151 1.43 1.69 4.86
C SER A 151 2.07 0.34 4.46
N LYS A 152 1.56 -0.79 4.98
CA LYS A 152 1.95 -2.13 4.55
C LYS A 152 1.81 -2.36 3.04
N GLY A 153 0.74 -1.85 2.43
CA GLY A 153 0.52 -1.95 0.99
C GLY A 153 1.62 -1.24 0.21
N GLY A 154 2.23 -0.20 0.79
CA GLY A 154 3.42 0.45 0.24
C GLY A 154 4.65 -0.47 0.24
N ASN A 155 4.90 -1.20 1.34
CA ASN A 155 5.98 -2.19 1.41
C ASN A 155 5.79 -3.30 0.35
N VAL A 156 4.58 -3.85 0.29
CA VAL A 156 4.21 -4.92 -0.64
C VAL A 156 4.30 -4.44 -2.10
N ALA A 157 3.85 -3.21 -2.40
CA ALA A 157 3.97 -2.60 -3.72
C ALA A 157 5.42 -2.38 -4.16
N LEU A 158 6.28 -1.90 -3.25
CA LEU A 158 7.71 -1.75 -3.50
C LEU A 158 8.36 -3.12 -3.77
N TYR A 159 8.03 -4.13 -2.96
CA TYR A 159 8.54 -5.49 -3.16
C TYR A 159 8.12 -6.05 -4.53
N ALA A 160 6.84 -5.96 -4.86
CA ALA A 160 6.29 -6.42 -6.14
C ALA A 160 6.99 -5.72 -7.32
N GLN A 161 7.23 -4.41 -7.25
CA GLN A 161 7.96 -3.69 -8.30
C GLN A 161 9.40 -4.19 -8.46
N SER A 162 10.07 -4.50 -7.35
CA SER A 162 11.45 -4.97 -7.39
C SER A 162 11.61 -6.36 -8.01
N THR A 163 10.53 -7.14 -8.05
CA THR A 163 10.50 -8.54 -8.51
C THR A 163 9.71 -8.75 -9.80
N ALA A 164 8.86 -7.80 -10.18
CA ALA A 164 7.98 -7.89 -11.35
C ALA A 164 8.76 -8.24 -12.62
N GLN A 165 8.18 -9.11 -13.44
CA GLN A 165 8.72 -9.47 -14.76
C GLN A 165 8.74 -8.27 -15.71
N ASN A 166 7.83 -7.31 -15.53
CA ASN A 166 7.80 -6.07 -16.32
C ASN A 166 9.03 -5.20 -16.01
N PRO A 167 9.97 -5.00 -16.96
CA PRO A 167 11.16 -4.19 -16.73
C PRO A 167 10.85 -2.69 -16.59
N LEU A 168 9.67 -2.25 -17.06
CA LEU A 168 9.19 -0.88 -16.96
C LEU A 168 8.40 -0.61 -15.67
N ALA A 169 8.20 -1.63 -14.81
CA ALA A 169 7.47 -1.47 -13.56
C ALA A 169 8.07 -0.35 -12.70
N ARG A 170 7.21 0.59 -12.30
CA ARG A 170 7.51 1.66 -11.33
C ARG A 170 6.69 1.48 -10.07
N ALA A 171 7.13 2.08 -8.97
CA ALA A 171 6.36 2.10 -7.74
C ALA A 171 6.26 3.51 -7.14
N VAL A 172 5.07 3.81 -6.61
CA VAL A 172 4.82 5.00 -5.78
C VAL A 172 4.13 4.52 -4.50
N ALA A 173 4.86 4.53 -3.40
CA ALA A 173 4.36 4.19 -2.08
C ALA A 173 4.02 5.45 -1.27
N PHE A 174 3.13 5.29 -0.30
CA PHE A 174 2.73 6.33 0.66
C PHE A 174 2.91 5.78 2.07
N ASN A 175 3.81 6.40 2.86
CA ASN A 175 4.12 5.98 4.22
C ASN A 175 4.47 4.48 4.25
N GLY A 176 5.12 3.99 3.18
CA GLY A 176 5.43 2.58 3.00
C GLY A 176 6.50 2.15 3.98
N GLN A 177 6.28 1.05 4.70
CA GLN A 177 7.30 0.47 5.58
C GLN A 177 8.52 0.01 4.78
N GLY A 178 9.74 0.25 5.29
CA GLY A 178 10.98 -0.23 4.66
C GLY A 178 11.19 -1.74 4.81
N PHE A 179 12.38 -2.22 4.46
CA PHE A 179 12.73 -3.65 4.44
C PHE A 179 13.85 -3.98 5.42
N ALA A 180 13.94 -5.23 5.87
CA ALA A 180 15.24 -5.67 6.36
C ALA A 180 16.21 -5.76 5.17
N ARG A 181 17.37 -5.09 5.28
CA ARG A 181 18.27 -4.92 4.12
C ARG A 181 18.70 -6.23 3.46
N CYS A 182 18.79 -7.30 4.23
CA CYS A 182 19.17 -8.65 3.78
C CYS A 182 18.06 -9.41 3.05
N GLU A 183 16.79 -8.97 3.13
CA GLU A 183 15.67 -9.56 2.38
C GLU A 183 15.70 -9.20 0.90
N LEU A 184 16.43 -8.14 0.56
CA LEU A 184 16.56 -7.67 -0.81
C LEU A 184 17.88 -8.15 -1.41
N SER A 185 17.83 -8.69 -2.61
CA SER A 185 19.00 -8.92 -3.44
C SER A 185 19.64 -7.60 -3.90
N GLY A 186 20.87 -7.69 -4.42
CA GLY A 186 21.54 -6.54 -5.04
C GLY A 186 20.71 -5.93 -6.17
N GLU A 187 20.08 -6.79 -6.97
CA GLU A 187 19.27 -6.39 -8.12
C GLU A 187 17.95 -5.74 -7.70
N GLN A 188 17.23 -6.30 -6.72
CA GLN A 188 16.02 -5.69 -6.19
C GLN A 188 16.30 -4.28 -5.64
N ARG A 189 17.38 -4.11 -4.86
CA ARG A 189 17.79 -2.78 -4.38
C ARG A 189 18.11 -1.81 -5.52
N ARG A 190 18.69 -2.30 -6.63
CA ARG A 190 18.97 -1.47 -7.82
C ARG A 190 17.68 -1.04 -8.49
N ARG A 191 16.72 -1.96 -8.70
CA ARG A 191 15.41 -1.67 -9.28
C ARG A 191 14.61 -0.66 -8.46
N LEU A 192 14.63 -0.79 -7.13
CA LEU A 192 13.98 0.16 -6.23
C LEU A 192 14.59 1.56 -6.33
N ARG A 193 15.93 1.68 -6.34
CA ARG A 193 16.61 2.98 -6.48
C ARG A 193 16.22 3.75 -7.74
N VAL A 194 16.04 3.04 -8.85
CA VAL A 194 15.81 3.66 -10.17
C VAL A 194 14.33 3.81 -10.53
N GLY A 195 13.45 3.05 -9.88
CA GLY A 195 12.06 2.89 -10.31
C GLY A 195 11.01 3.10 -9.24
N ALA A 196 11.41 3.37 -7.99
CA ALA A 196 10.48 3.50 -6.89
C ALA A 196 10.64 4.81 -6.12
N VAL A 197 9.50 5.38 -5.73
CA VAL A 197 9.37 6.55 -4.88
C VAL A 197 8.48 6.21 -3.69
N ASN A 198 8.82 6.70 -2.51
CA ASN A 198 8.00 6.63 -1.31
C ASN A 198 7.77 8.04 -0.76
N TYR A 199 6.53 8.51 -0.80
CA TYR A 199 6.14 9.78 -0.20
C TYR A 199 5.82 9.56 1.27
N VAL A 200 6.58 10.19 2.15
CA VAL A 200 6.50 9.97 3.60
C VAL A 200 6.09 11.28 4.27
N VAL A 201 5.00 11.28 5.03
CA VAL A 201 4.65 12.44 5.85
C VAL A 201 5.76 12.66 6.87
N ALA A 202 6.22 13.90 7.04
CA ALA A 202 7.48 14.19 7.75
C ALA A 202 7.58 13.60 9.17
N GLY A 203 6.44 13.50 9.88
CA GLY A 203 6.33 12.93 11.22
C GLY A 203 5.90 11.46 11.27
N ASP A 204 5.69 10.80 10.13
CA ASP A 204 5.25 9.41 10.10
C ASP A 204 6.38 8.47 10.55
N ILE A 205 6.08 7.67 11.56
CA ILE A 205 7.05 6.70 12.10
C ILE A 205 7.11 5.44 11.27
N VAL A 206 6.02 5.05 10.56
CA VAL A 206 5.97 3.80 9.81
C VAL A 206 6.82 3.89 8.55
N GLY A 207 6.69 4.96 7.77
CA GLY A 207 7.54 5.29 6.63
C GLY A 207 8.99 5.64 6.99
N ALA A 208 9.31 5.67 8.28
CA ALA A 208 10.67 5.77 8.79
C ALA A 208 11.28 4.41 9.20
N LEU A 209 10.48 3.34 9.29
CA LEU A 209 10.95 2.04 9.75
C LEU A 209 11.88 1.37 8.72
N LEU A 210 12.95 0.78 9.22
CA LEU A 210 13.81 -0.15 8.48
C LEU A 210 14.60 0.50 7.33
N TYR A 211 15.11 -0.31 6.39
CA TYR A 211 15.97 0.16 5.33
C TYR A 211 15.17 0.47 4.05
N HIS A 212 15.41 1.66 3.49
CA HIS A 212 14.76 2.16 2.28
C HIS A 212 15.79 2.34 1.15
N PRO A 213 15.84 1.43 0.16
CA PRO A 213 16.66 1.62 -1.04
C PRO A 213 16.02 2.56 -2.07
N GLU A 214 14.70 2.75 -2.04
CA GLU A 214 13.98 3.64 -2.93
C GLU A 214 14.18 5.12 -2.59
N THR A 215 13.77 6.01 -3.49
CA THR A 215 13.84 7.45 -3.23
C THR A 215 12.70 7.86 -2.31
N ARG A 216 13.02 8.56 -1.21
CA ARG A 216 12.02 9.09 -0.26
C ARG A 216 11.86 10.59 -0.42
N PHE A 217 10.62 11.04 -0.55
CA PHE A 217 10.27 12.46 -0.47
C PHE A 217 9.45 12.71 0.78
N TYR A 218 9.86 13.70 1.57
CA TYR A 218 9.15 14.06 2.79
C TYR A 218 8.09 15.11 2.51
N VAL A 219 6.88 14.87 3.01
CA VAL A 219 5.68 15.67 2.74
C VAL A 219 5.24 16.41 3.99
N LYS A 220 4.78 17.65 3.81
CA LYS A 220 4.19 18.43 4.89
C LYS A 220 2.94 17.74 5.41
N GLN A 221 2.82 17.69 6.74
CA GLN A 221 1.65 17.16 7.41
C GLN A 221 0.54 18.20 7.48
N ASN A 222 -0.70 17.80 7.21
CA ASN A 222 -1.88 18.60 7.51
C ASN A 222 -2.06 18.70 9.04
N PRO A 223 -2.12 19.90 9.63
CA PRO A 223 -2.22 20.05 11.08
C PRO A 223 -3.40 19.28 11.68
N GLY A 224 -3.19 18.65 12.83
CA GLY A 224 -4.23 17.92 13.57
C GLY A 224 -4.52 16.49 13.11
N THR A 225 -3.92 16.05 12.01
CA THR A 225 -4.08 14.68 11.47
C THR A 225 -3.13 13.69 12.13
N ASN A 226 -3.45 12.40 12.08
CA ASN A 226 -2.48 11.34 12.39
C ASN A 226 -1.47 11.23 11.24
N ALA A 227 -0.16 11.41 11.48
CA ALA A 227 0.87 11.43 10.44
C ALA A 227 0.89 10.18 9.55
N HIS A 228 0.45 9.03 10.07
CA HIS A 228 0.40 7.80 9.29
C HIS A 228 -0.81 7.72 8.35
N SER A 229 -1.84 8.53 8.55
CA SER A 229 -3.10 8.47 7.82
C SER A 229 -3.03 9.16 6.45
N PRO A 230 -3.83 8.76 5.43
CA PRO A 230 -3.80 9.36 4.10
C PRO A 230 -4.20 10.83 4.07
N ASP A 231 -5.07 11.27 4.98
CA ASP A 231 -5.49 12.67 5.11
C ASP A 231 -4.39 13.59 5.66
N ALA A 232 -3.30 13.02 6.19
CA ALA A 232 -2.15 13.77 6.67
C ALA A 232 -1.31 14.40 5.56
N TYR A 233 -1.45 13.95 4.32
CA TYR A 233 -0.67 14.48 3.20
C TYR A 233 -1.18 15.86 2.77
N ALA A 234 -0.29 16.86 2.81
CA ALA A 234 -0.53 18.15 2.20
C ALA A 234 -0.17 18.11 0.71
N PHE A 235 -1.10 18.52 -0.15
CA PHE A 235 -0.91 18.64 -1.59
C PHE A 235 -1.14 20.08 -2.06
N ASP A 236 -0.48 20.49 -3.14
CA ASP A 236 -0.80 21.72 -3.85
C ASP A 236 -2.08 21.59 -4.71
N ALA A 237 -2.41 22.64 -5.46
CA ALA A 237 -3.62 22.69 -6.27
C ALA A 237 -3.62 21.65 -7.40
N GLU A 238 -2.44 21.28 -7.89
CA GLU A 238 -2.22 20.31 -8.96
C GLU A 238 -2.16 18.86 -8.43
N GLY A 239 -2.23 18.67 -7.11
CA GLY A 239 -2.22 17.36 -6.46
C GLY A 239 -0.82 16.77 -6.29
N TRP A 240 0.22 17.61 -6.29
CA TRP A 240 1.59 17.23 -5.95
C TRP A 240 1.87 17.46 -4.46
N PRO A 241 2.66 16.57 -3.81
CA PRO A 241 2.94 16.69 -2.38
C PRO A 241 3.75 17.94 -2.07
N ILE A 242 3.34 18.70 -1.06
CA ILE A 242 4.06 19.88 -0.59
C ILE A 242 5.31 19.41 0.18
N PRO A 243 6.54 19.75 -0.26
CA PRO A 243 7.76 19.25 0.37
C PRO A 243 7.90 19.70 1.82
N ALA A 244 8.48 18.83 2.64
CA ALA A 244 8.89 19.12 4.01
C ALA A 244 10.28 18.56 4.30
N ARG A 245 10.86 18.98 5.42
CA ARG A 245 12.07 18.35 5.95
C ARG A 245 11.69 17.11 6.75
N ARG A 246 12.52 16.08 6.65
CA ARG A 246 12.43 14.89 7.50
C ARG A 246 12.52 15.27 8.97
N ALA A 247 11.58 14.80 9.81
CA ALA A 247 11.61 15.10 11.24
C ALA A 247 12.78 14.37 11.94
N PRO A 248 13.50 15.01 12.89
CA PRO A 248 14.65 14.42 13.57
C PRO A 248 14.39 13.06 14.22
N LEU A 249 13.21 12.90 14.85
CA LEU A 249 12.81 11.65 15.51
C LEU A 249 12.82 10.45 14.54
N THR A 250 12.46 10.67 13.28
CA THR A 250 12.38 9.59 12.28
C THR A 250 13.75 9.01 11.92
N TYR A 251 14.86 9.73 12.13
CA TYR A 251 16.20 9.16 11.96
C TYR A 251 16.52 8.14 13.04
N ALA A 252 16.16 8.45 14.29
CA ALA A 252 16.33 7.54 15.42
C ALA A 252 15.45 6.28 15.25
N VAL A 253 14.19 6.46 14.83
CA VAL A 253 13.28 5.34 14.54
C VAL A 253 13.85 4.41 13.47
N GLU A 254 14.41 4.96 12.37
CA GLU A 254 15.05 4.17 11.32
C GLU A 254 16.25 3.37 11.87
N ALA A 255 17.14 4.03 12.62
CA ALA A 255 18.33 3.37 13.17
C ALA A 255 17.97 2.26 14.17
N LEU A 256 17.04 2.55 15.10
CA LEU A 256 16.61 1.61 16.14
C LEU A 256 15.88 0.41 15.54
N SER A 257 14.95 0.63 14.60
CA SER A 257 14.24 -0.48 13.96
C SER A 257 15.19 -1.42 13.21
N ARG A 258 16.20 -0.89 12.53
CA ARG A 258 17.25 -1.70 11.87
C ARG A 258 18.10 -2.49 12.86
N LEU A 259 18.47 -1.87 13.99
CA LEU A 259 19.22 -2.55 15.05
C LEU A 259 18.40 -3.68 15.68
N LEU A 260 17.13 -3.43 16.00
CA LEU A 260 16.24 -4.42 16.60
C LEU A 260 16.08 -5.66 15.71
N VAL A 261 15.84 -5.48 14.41
CA VAL A 261 15.76 -6.59 13.46
C VAL A 261 17.08 -7.35 13.36
N ALA A 262 18.22 -6.66 13.39
CA ALA A 262 19.52 -7.31 13.40
C ALA A 262 19.74 -8.17 14.65
N LEU A 263 19.37 -7.66 15.83
CA LEU A 263 19.46 -8.38 17.10
C LEU A 263 18.53 -9.60 17.14
N GLU A 264 17.31 -9.49 16.62
CA GLU A 264 16.37 -10.61 16.55
C GLU A 264 16.88 -11.72 15.62
N ARG A 265 17.45 -11.35 14.47
CA ARG A 265 18.04 -12.32 13.53
C ARG A 265 19.27 -13.03 14.11
N LEU A 266 20.05 -12.36 14.95
CA LEU A 266 21.18 -12.95 15.68
C LEU A 266 20.73 -13.80 16.89
N GLY A 267 19.44 -13.85 17.20
CA GLY A 267 18.90 -14.60 18.34
C GLY A 267 19.24 -13.98 19.71
N ILE A 268 19.78 -12.76 19.72
CA ILE A 268 20.12 -12.01 20.94
C ILE A 268 18.83 -11.57 21.63
N THR A 269 17.85 -11.13 20.84
CA THR A 269 16.47 -10.93 21.26
C THR A 269 15.60 -12.05 20.71
N ASN A 270 14.61 -12.51 21.46
CA ASN A 270 13.67 -13.57 21.07
C ASN A 270 12.21 -13.12 21.21
N PHE A 271 11.97 -11.81 21.11
CA PHE A 271 10.66 -11.20 21.39
C PHE A 271 9.61 -11.65 20.36
N THR A 272 9.86 -11.46 19.06
CA THR A 272 8.96 -11.92 17.99
C THR A 272 8.74 -13.42 18.01
N ARG A 273 9.81 -14.23 18.08
CA ARG A 273 9.71 -15.71 18.10
C ARG A 273 8.95 -16.28 19.31
N ARG A 274 8.93 -15.60 20.45
CA ARG A 274 8.26 -16.09 21.68
C ARG A 274 6.81 -15.62 21.83
N LEU A 275 6.45 -14.47 21.24
CA LEU A 275 5.17 -13.81 21.50
C LEU A 275 4.26 -13.71 20.27
N LEU A 276 4.79 -13.89 19.07
CA LEU A 276 4.03 -13.78 17.82
C LEU A 276 4.17 -15.07 17.03
N ASN A 277 3.06 -15.77 16.81
CA ASN A 277 3.00 -16.77 15.76
C ASN A 277 3.15 -16.03 14.44
N CYS A 278 4.28 -16.13 13.75
CA CYS A 278 4.44 -15.50 12.43
C CYS A 278 3.71 -16.33 11.36
N PRO A 279 2.91 -15.70 10.48
CA PRO A 279 2.40 -16.41 9.30
C PRO A 279 3.60 -16.79 8.42
N THR A 280 3.55 -17.98 7.82
CA THR A 280 4.63 -18.50 6.99
C THR A 280 4.44 -18.03 5.55
N PRO A 281 5.43 -17.37 4.93
CA PRO A 281 5.37 -17.07 3.50
C PRO A 281 5.27 -18.37 2.71
N THR A 282 4.33 -18.45 1.78
CA THR A 282 4.16 -19.57 0.84
C THR A 282 5.04 -19.39 -0.38
#